data_AF-L0IFK9-F1
#
_entry.id   AF-L0IFK9-F1
#
_cell.length_a   1.000
_cell.length_b   1.000
_cell.length_c   1.000
_cell.angle_alpha   90.00
_cell.angle_beta   90.00
_cell.angle_gamma   90.00
#
_symmetry.space_group_name_H-M   'P 1'
#
loop_
_entity.id
_entity.type
_entity.pdbx_description
1 polymer ?
#
loop_
_entity_poly.entity_id
_entity_poly.type
_entity_poly.pdbx_seq_one_letter_code
_entity_poly.pdbx_strand_id
1 'polypeptide(L)'
;MGRYEYDAQRSGPACERCNVELTADHWVRLEALHQGTKSDRYEDGVRLVCVDCVAALGLLEFAGYGEPEPVEPPDADRVPADHAERNG
;
A
#
# COMPACT_ATOMS: atom_id res chain seq x y z
N MET A 1 13.53 -39.30 28.15
CA MET A 1 14.01 -38.14 27.38
C MET A 1 13.15 -38.06 26.13
N GLY A 2 12.09 -37.23 26.17
CA GLY A 2 11.17 -37.05 25.05
C GLY A 2 11.89 -36.34 23.91
N ARG A 3 11.90 -36.97 22.74
CA ARG A 3 12.37 -36.32 21.51
C ARG A 3 11.27 -35.32 21.18
N TYR A 4 11.53 -34.03 21.40
CA TYR A 4 10.71 -32.99 20.82
C TYR A 4 10.88 -33.13 19.31
N GLU A 5 9.87 -33.70 18.65
CA GLU A 5 9.72 -33.61 17.21
C GLU A 5 9.70 -32.12 16.90
N TYR A 6 10.82 -31.60 16.42
CA TYR A 6 10.84 -30.30 15.77
C TYR A 6 9.93 -30.49 14.58
N ASP A 7 8.67 -30.03 14.68
CA ASP A 7 7.80 -29.87 13.54
C ASP A 7 8.64 -29.14 12.50
N ALA A 8 9.06 -29.86 11.46
CA ALA A 8 9.81 -29.25 10.38
C ALA A 8 8.90 -28.15 9.87
N GLN A 9 9.30 -26.89 10.10
CA GLN A 9 8.54 -25.70 9.71
C GLN A 9 8.14 -25.93 8.25
N ARG A 10 6.88 -26.30 8.01
CA ARG A 10 6.39 -26.54 6.65
C ARG A 10 6.59 -25.22 5.95
N SER A 11 7.51 -25.19 4.99
CA SER A 11 7.77 -24.01 4.19
C SER A 11 6.43 -23.55 3.63
N GLY A 12 6.04 -22.33 4.01
CA GLY A 12 4.76 -21.76 3.64
C GLY A 12 4.66 -21.58 2.12
N PRO A 13 3.46 -21.29 1.59
CA PRO A 13 3.33 -20.90 0.19
C PRO A 13 4.27 -19.72 -0.14
N ALA A 14 4.79 -19.65 -1.36
CA ALA A 14 5.60 -18.51 -1.78
C ALA A 14 4.72 -17.34 -2.24
N CYS A 15 5.18 -16.11 -2.05
CA CYS A 15 4.55 -14.93 -2.60
C CYS A 15 4.55 -15.01 -4.13
N GLU A 16 3.38 -14.86 -4.74
CA GLU A 16 3.25 -14.98 -6.19
C GLU A 16 3.88 -13.81 -6.99
N ARG A 17 4.29 -12.73 -6.30
CA ARG A 17 4.90 -11.55 -6.93
C ARG A 17 6.43 -11.54 -6.82
N CYS A 18 6.98 -11.77 -5.62
CA CYS A 18 8.44 -11.71 -5.38
C CYS A 18 9.06 -13.08 -5.11
N ASN A 19 8.27 -14.15 -5.09
CA ASN A 19 8.70 -15.53 -4.84
C ASN A 19 9.40 -15.77 -3.49
N VAL A 20 9.23 -14.86 -2.52
CA VAL A 20 9.70 -15.02 -1.14
C VAL A 20 8.75 -15.94 -0.37
N GLU A 21 9.28 -16.80 0.49
CA GLU A 21 8.47 -17.67 1.36
C GLU A 21 7.56 -16.85 2.29
N LEU A 22 6.27 -17.19 2.33
CA LEU A 22 5.33 -16.55 3.23
C LEU A 22 5.41 -17.22 4.61
N THR A 23 5.59 -16.41 5.65
CA THR A 23 5.50 -16.87 7.04
C THR A 23 4.04 -16.99 7.45
N ALA A 24 3.73 -17.70 8.55
CA ALA A 24 2.34 -17.98 8.93
C ALA A 24 1.44 -16.74 9.04
N ASP A 25 1.99 -15.61 9.53
CA ASP A 25 1.23 -14.41 9.89
C ASP A 25 1.55 -13.17 9.04
N HIS A 26 2.38 -13.30 8.00
CA HIS A 26 2.91 -12.15 7.24
C HIS A 26 2.59 -12.20 5.74
N TRP A 27 1.31 -12.31 5.42
CA TRP A 27 0.80 -12.29 4.04
C TRP A 27 -0.65 -11.82 3.99
N VAL A 28 -1.10 -11.51 2.78
CA VAL A 28 -2.47 -11.11 2.48
C VAL A 28 -2.98 -11.95 1.31
N ARG A 29 -4.24 -12.40 1.41
CA ARG A 29 -4.97 -13.00 0.29
C ARG A 29 -5.74 -11.91 -0.44
N LEU A 30 -5.40 -11.71 -1.72
CA LEU A 30 -6.10 -10.80 -2.61
C LEU A 30 -7.10 -11.59 -3.45
N GLU A 31 -8.35 -11.12 -3.49
CA GLU A 31 -9.42 -11.70 -4.28
C GLU A 31 -9.92 -10.68 -5.30
N ALA A 32 -9.87 -11.04 -6.58
CA ALA A 32 -10.46 -10.27 -7.67
C ALA A 32 -11.73 -11.00 -8.11
N LEU A 33 -12.89 -10.47 -7.71
CA LEU A 33 -14.20 -10.95 -8.12
C LEU A 33 -14.79 -9.98 -9.14
N HIS A 34 -15.06 -10.44 -10.34
CA HIS A 34 -15.54 -9.60 -11.43
C HIS A 34 -17.07 -9.67 -11.49
N GLN A 35 -17.73 -8.55 -11.20
CA GLN A 35 -19.19 -8.43 -11.27
C GLN A 35 -19.58 -7.31 -12.24
N GLY A 36 -20.62 -7.54 -13.06
CA GLY A 36 -21.21 -6.53 -13.94
C GLY A 36 -21.17 -6.88 -15.42
N THR A 37 -21.63 -5.96 -16.29
CA THR A 37 -21.90 -6.23 -17.71
C THR A 37 -20.68 -6.53 -18.60
N LYS A 38 -19.46 -6.48 -18.03
CA LYS A 38 -18.21 -6.80 -18.73
C LYS A 38 -17.36 -7.83 -17.97
N SER A 39 -17.92 -8.48 -16.95
CA SER A 39 -17.20 -9.47 -16.13
C SER A 39 -16.73 -10.67 -16.96
N ASP A 40 -17.45 -11.03 -18.03
CA ASP A 40 -17.11 -12.17 -18.90
C ASP A 40 -15.72 -12.07 -19.58
N ARG A 41 -15.10 -10.88 -19.55
CA ARG A 41 -13.75 -10.64 -20.09
C ARG A 41 -12.64 -10.89 -19.09
N TYR A 42 -12.98 -11.17 -17.84
CA TYR A 42 -12.04 -11.31 -16.75
C TYR A 42 -12.31 -12.61 -16.00
N GLU A 43 -11.24 -13.25 -15.57
CA GLU A 43 -11.33 -14.44 -14.72
C GLU A 43 -11.20 -14.01 -13.25
N ASP A 44 -12.05 -14.57 -12.41
CA ASP A 44 -11.88 -14.44 -10.96
C ASP A 44 -10.53 -15.00 -10.53
N GLY A 45 -9.90 -14.31 -9.59
CA GLY A 45 -8.53 -14.60 -9.21
C GLY A 45 -8.33 -14.55 -7.70
N VAL A 46 -7.52 -15.47 -7.19
CA VAL A 46 -7.04 -15.46 -5.81
C VAL A 46 -5.52 -15.44 -5.87
N ARG A 47 -4.88 -14.53 -5.12
CA ARG A 47 -3.43 -14.45 -5.01
C ARG A 47 -2.98 -14.36 -3.56
N LEU A 48 -1.88 -15.04 -3.22
CA LEU A 48 -1.18 -14.92 -1.93
C LEU A 48 0.06 -14.03 -2.10
N VAL A 49 0.08 -12.92 -1.36
CA VAL A 49 1.08 -11.85 -1.55
C VAL A 49 1.65 -11.43 -0.19
N CYS A 50 2.97 -11.21 -0.10
CA CYS A 50 3.58 -10.69 1.11
C CYS A 50 3.17 -9.23 1.35
N VAL A 51 3.20 -8.80 2.62
CA VAL A 51 2.79 -7.45 3.01
C VAL A 51 3.60 -6.37 2.29
N ASP A 52 4.91 -6.57 2.08
CA ASP A 52 5.77 -5.65 1.34
C ASP A 52 5.31 -5.46 -0.12
N CYS A 53 4.94 -6.56 -0.78
CA CYS A 53 4.42 -6.51 -2.14
C CYS A 53 3.06 -5.82 -2.21
N VAL A 54 2.19 -6.00 -1.20
CA VAL A 54 0.91 -5.29 -1.11
C VAL A 54 1.12 -3.80 -0.88
N ALA A 55 2.03 -3.42 0.02
CA ALA A 55 2.37 -2.02 0.27
C ALA A 55 2.91 -1.35 -1.01
N ALA A 56 3.78 -2.02 -1.75
CA ALA A 56 4.27 -1.52 -3.04
C ALA A 56 3.16 -1.31 -4.07
N LEU A 57 2.15 -2.20 -4.13
CA LEU A 57 0.99 -2.03 -5.00
C LEU A 57 0.16 -0.81 -4.60
N GLY A 58 -0.11 -0.62 -3.31
CA GLY A 58 -0.81 0.57 -2.81
C GLY A 58 -0.03 1.86 -3.09
N LEU A 59 1.30 1.88 -2.94
CA LEU A 59 2.11 3.06 -3.22
C LEU A 59 2.09 3.47 -4.71
N LEU A 60 1.90 2.53 -5.64
CA LEU A 60 1.72 2.85 -7.07
C LEU A 60 0.42 3.61 -7.35
N GLU A 61 -0.63 3.39 -6.54
CA GLU A 61 -1.89 4.13 -6.64
C GLU A 61 -1.71 5.61 -6.25
N PHE A 62 -0.77 5.90 -5.33
CA PHE A 62 -0.55 7.27 -4.83
C PHE A 62 0.54 8.05 -5.55
N ALA A 63 1.51 7.38 -6.18
CA ALA A 63 2.58 8.04 -6.96
C ALA A 63 2.08 8.69 -8.27
N GLY A 64 0.86 8.38 -8.70
CA GLY A 64 0.21 9.00 -9.86
C GLY A 64 -0.48 10.33 -9.56
N TYR A 65 -0.62 10.71 -8.29
CA TYR A 65 -1.00 12.08 -7.91
C TYR A 65 0.30 12.90 -7.88
N GLY A 66 0.36 13.93 -8.73
CA GLY A 66 1.59 14.57 -9.16
C GLY A 66 2.57 14.94 -8.05
N GLU A 67 3.85 15.04 -8.43
CA GLU A 67 4.90 15.64 -7.61
C GLU A 67 4.33 16.85 -6.84
N PRO A 68 4.45 16.89 -5.51
CA PRO A 68 4.01 18.06 -4.76
C PRO A 68 4.78 19.25 -5.33
N GLU A 69 4.06 20.22 -5.92
CA GLU A 69 4.70 21.45 -6.36
C GLU A 69 5.49 22.02 -5.17
N PRO A 70 6.72 22.49 -5.38
CA PRO A 70 7.52 23.07 -4.31
C PRO A 70 6.70 24.16 -3.62
N VAL A 71 6.25 23.90 -2.40
CA VAL A 71 5.58 24.90 -1.60
C VAL A 71 6.67 25.88 -1.18
N GLU A 72 6.70 27.06 -1.80
CA GLU A 72 7.58 28.13 -1.34
C GLU A 72 7.28 28.39 0.14
N PRO A 73 8.29 28.42 1.01
CA PRO A 73 8.07 28.72 2.42
C PRO A 73 7.35 30.07 2.51
N PRO A 74 6.34 30.21 3.39
CA PRO A 74 5.67 31.48 3.55
C PRO A 74 6.73 32.55 3.87
N ASP A 75 6.74 33.59 3.06
CA ASP A 75 7.63 34.74 3.24
C ASP A 75 7.35 35.34 4.62
N ALA A 76 8.27 35.12 5.56
CA ALA A 76 8.13 35.53 6.95
C ALA A 76 8.08 37.07 7.09
N ASP A 77 8.47 37.81 6.04
CA ASP A 77 8.43 39.27 6.00
C ASP A 77 7.17 39.82 5.29
N ARG A 78 6.27 38.96 4.80
CA ARG A 78 5.01 39.40 4.19
C ARG A 78 3.99 39.78 5.27
N VAL A 79 4.04 41.05 5.69
CA VAL A 79 3.00 41.65 6.53
C VAL A 79 1.70 41.78 5.71
N PRO A 80 0.57 41.17 6.13
CA PRO A 80 -0.71 41.38 5.47
C PRO A 80 -1.15 42.84 5.65
N ALA A 81 -1.41 43.53 4.53
CA ALA A 81 -1.69 44.96 4.48
C ALA A 81 -3.11 45.37 4.95
N ASP A 82 -3.81 44.55 5.75
CA ASP A 82 -5.24 44.72 6.01
C ASP A 82 -5.60 45.18 7.44
N HIS A 83 -4.67 45.78 8.19
CA HIS A 83 -4.98 46.28 9.55
C HIS A 83 -4.53 47.71 9.85
N ALA A 84 -4.51 48.59 8.83
CA ALA A 84 -4.14 49.99 9.01
C ALA A 84 -5.28 51.02 8.89
N GLU A 85 -6.56 50.62 8.85
CA GLU A 85 -7.67 51.57 8.78
C GLU A 85 -8.81 51.27 9.76
N ARG A 86 -8.51 51.36 11.06
CA ARG A 86 -9.55 51.61 12.07
C ARG A 86 -8.96 52.34 13.26
N ASN A 87 -8.70 53.64 13.12
CA ASN A 87 -8.73 54.67 14.18
C ASN A 87 -8.39 56.03 13.55
N GLY A 88 -9.42 56.69 13.01
CA GLY A 88 -9.46 58.11 12.69
C GLY A 88 -10.81 58.65 13.11
#